data_AF-A0AAN6WVW4-F1
#
_entry.id   AF-A0AAN6WVW4-F1
#
_cell.length_a   1.000
_cell.length_b   1.000
_cell.length_c   1.000
_cell.angle_alpha   90.00
_cell.angle_beta   90.00
_cell.angle_gamma   90.00
#
_symmetry.space_group_name_H-M   'P 1'
#
loop_
_entity.id
_entity.type
_entity.pdbx_description
1 polymer ?
#
loop_
_entity_poly.entity_id
_entity_poly.type
_entity_poly.pdbx_seq_one_letter_code
_entity_poly.pdbx_strand_id
1 'polypeptide(L)'
;MRLIDALTLKLETFIGDDVPAYAILSHTWGSHEVTLQDFRTETLHQGSGYREVLEACRIARTEGYFYVWVDTCCIDKTSSAELCEAINSMFSRYRDSAVCYVYLSDLQPENDLSTALGTCRWFTRGWTPQELIAPANICFYDSSWSAIGTKRNLIAHLCYITGISKEVLRSSDSDDLYCIPVATRLSWASRRTTTRREDIASCLLGIFNVNIPLLYGEGEKAFRQLQEEILRKTSDLSILIWSPPPESSTQPLRGIWARHPQEHSPCLAPVIPEGTYSSEWRCMELYEPHFDDWLEIASRLGSGASRLSVR
;
A
#
# COMPACT_ATOMS: atom_id res chain seq x y z
N MET A 1 16.95 9.05 9.14
CA MET A 1 16.84 8.40 7.81
C MET A 1 18.20 8.39 7.12
N ARG A 2 18.52 7.36 6.32
CA ARG A 2 19.69 7.34 5.44
C ARG A 2 19.30 7.60 4.00
N LEU A 3 20.14 8.33 3.28
CA LEU A 3 20.01 8.63 1.86
C LEU A 3 21.33 8.38 1.14
N ILE A 4 21.25 8.08 -0.14
CA ILE A 4 22.39 7.93 -1.04
C ILE A 4 22.62 9.29 -1.69
N ASP A 5 23.82 9.86 -1.54
CA ASP A 5 24.25 11.02 -2.33
C ASP A 5 24.38 10.57 -3.79
N ALA A 6 23.60 11.20 -4.68
CA ALA A 6 23.45 10.77 -6.06
C ALA A 6 24.71 10.99 -6.91
N LEU A 7 25.65 11.82 -6.45
CA LEU A 7 26.91 12.11 -7.15
C LEU A 7 28.03 11.15 -6.71
N THR A 8 28.20 11.00 -5.41
CA THR A 8 29.30 10.25 -4.78
C THR A 8 28.94 8.80 -4.49
N LEU A 9 27.64 8.46 -4.53
CA LEU A 9 27.07 7.16 -4.19
C LEU A 9 27.40 6.73 -2.75
N LYS A 10 27.63 7.70 -1.85
CA LYS A 10 27.86 7.45 -0.43
C LYS A 10 26.56 7.56 0.35
N LEU A 11 26.46 6.78 1.42
CA LEU A 11 25.33 6.84 2.35
C LEU A 11 25.57 7.94 3.39
N GLU A 12 24.61 8.85 3.51
CA GLU A 12 24.57 9.90 4.51
C GLU A 12 23.36 9.70 5.43
N THR A 13 23.50 10.11 6.70
CA THR A 13 22.45 9.96 7.71
C THR A 13 21.94 11.32 8.14
N PHE A 14 20.62 11.48 8.09
CA PHE A 14 19.88 12.69 8.46
C PHE A 14 18.94 12.36 9.62
N ILE A 15 18.78 13.28 10.57
CA ILE A 15 17.98 13.09 11.78
C ILE A 15 16.96 14.22 11.87
N GLY A 16 15.72 13.90 12.25
CA GLY A 16 14.67 14.89 12.44
C GLY A 16 14.33 15.64 11.14
N ASP A 17 14.18 16.95 11.24
CA ASP A 17 13.75 17.84 10.16
C ASP A 17 14.88 18.21 9.18
N ASP A 18 16.12 17.75 9.42
CA ASP A 18 17.28 18.03 8.57
C ASP A 18 17.34 17.16 7.31
N VAL A 19 16.23 16.49 6.96
CA VAL A 19 16.15 15.64 5.78
C VAL A 19 16.05 16.51 4.51
N PRO A 20 17.03 16.45 3.59
CA PRO A 20 16.99 17.21 2.34
C PRO A 20 15.93 16.64 1.40
N ALA A 21 15.52 17.41 0.38
CA ALA A 21 14.68 16.88 -0.69
C ALA A 21 15.38 15.68 -1.38
N TYR A 22 14.65 14.58 -1.55
CA TYR A 22 15.17 13.34 -2.12
C TYR A 22 14.20 12.71 -3.11
N ALA A 23 14.75 11.98 -4.09
CA ALA A 23 13.99 11.05 -4.91
C ALA A 23 13.90 9.69 -4.20
N ILE A 24 12.83 8.93 -4.44
CA ILE A 24 12.66 7.59 -3.88
C ILE A 24 12.50 6.55 -4.98
N LEU A 25 13.23 5.44 -4.91
CA LEU A 25 13.09 4.33 -5.85
C LEU A 25 12.08 3.31 -5.33
N SER A 26 11.06 3.03 -6.13
CA SER A 26 10.16 1.90 -5.99
C SER A 26 10.44 0.90 -7.10
N HIS A 27 10.75 -0.34 -6.74
CA HIS A 27 11.11 -1.40 -7.67
C HIS A 27 10.63 -2.75 -7.16
N THR A 28 10.63 -3.77 -8.00
CA THR A 28 10.29 -5.14 -7.57
C THR A 28 11.54 -5.88 -7.14
N TRP A 29 11.49 -6.47 -5.94
CA TRP A 29 12.63 -7.20 -5.41
C TRP A 29 13.03 -8.39 -6.29
N GLY A 30 14.34 -8.53 -6.53
CA GLY A 30 14.93 -9.53 -7.42
C GLY A 30 15.98 -10.41 -6.73
N SER A 31 16.61 -11.31 -7.47
CA SER A 31 17.66 -12.20 -6.94
C SER A 31 19.02 -11.53 -6.70
N HIS A 32 19.22 -10.31 -7.22
CA HIS A 32 20.50 -9.59 -7.18
C HIS A 32 20.34 -8.20 -6.56
N GLU A 33 19.54 -8.08 -5.51
CA GLU A 33 19.42 -6.84 -4.74
C GLU A 33 20.71 -6.50 -4.02
N VAL A 34 20.99 -5.21 -3.92
CA VAL A 34 22.12 -4.69 -3.15
C VAL A 34 21.62 -4.34 -1.77
N THR A 35 22.12 -5.02 -0.76
CA THR A 35 21.81 -4.68 0.63
C THR A 35 22.60 -3.45 1.07
N LEU A 36 22.21 -2.84 2.18
CA LEU A 36 22.99 -1.81 2.85
C LEU A 36 24.47 -2.22 3.06
N GLN A 37 24.69 -3.46 3.46
CA GLN A 37 26.01 -4.01 3.78
C GLN A 37 26.87 -4.12 2.52
N ASP A 38 26.27 -4.57 1.43
CA ASP A 38 26.90 -4.65 0.11
C ASP A 38 27.23 -3.24 -0.42
N PHE A 39 26.30 -2.30 -0.26
CA PHE A 39 26.47 -0.92 -0.73
C PHE A 39 27.61 -0.19 -0.01
N ARG A 40 27.85 -0.50 1.28
CA ARG A 40 28.93 0.09 2.09
C ARG A 40 30.32 -0.41 1.71
N THR A 41 30.44 -1.60 1.16
CA THR A 41 31.73 -2.29 1.05
C THR A 41 32.40 -2.11 -0.32
N GLU A 42 31.79 -1.37 -1.27
CA GLU A 42 32.25 -1.14 -2.66
C GLU A 42 32.55 -2.43 -3.46
N THR A 43 32.46 -3.60 -2.84
CA THR A 43 32.80 -4.92 -3.40
C THR A 43 31.75 -5.45 -4.37
N LEU A 44 30.56 -4.87 -4.37
CA LEU A 44 29.41 -5.30 -5.18
C LEU A 44 28.88 -4.20 -6.11
N HIS A 45 29.80 -3.44 -6.73
CA HIS A 45 29.48 -2.61 -7.91
C HIS A 45 29.11 -3.41 -9.17
N GLN A 46 28.64 -4.66 -9.01
CA GLN A 46 28.31 -5.59 -10.07
C GLN A 46 26.97 -6.25 -9.73
N GLY A 47 26.02 -6.17 -10.66
CA GLY A 47 24.68 -6.77 -10.49
C GLY A 47 23.57 -5.85 -10.97
N SER A 48 22.40 -6.44 -11.23
CA SER A 48 21.24 -5.67 -11.70
C SER A 48 20.72 -4.69 -10.64
N GLY A 49 20.70 -5.08 -9.36
CA GLY A 49 20.27 -4.20 -8.28
C GLY A 49 21.16 -2.96 -8.12
N TYR A 50 22.49 -3.10 -8.28
CA TYR A 50 23.39 -1.93 -8.23
C TYR A 50 23.12 -0.99 -9.40
N ARG A 51 22.88 -1.54 -10.60
CA ARG A 51 22.52 -0.75 -11.79
C ARG A 51 21.23 0.04 -11.57
N GLU A 52 20.23 -0.53 -10.91
CA GLU A 52 18.98 0.17 -10.62
C GLU A 52 19.20 1.39 -9.73
N VAL A 53 20.04 1.26 -8.69
CA VAL A 53 20.42 2.39 -7.84
C VAL A 53 21.20 3.45 -8.61
N LEU A 54 22.14 3.04 -9.47
CA LEU A 54 22.92 3.95 -10.31
C LEU A 54 22.02 4.77 -11.25
N GLU A 55 21.09 4.12 -11.94
CA GLU A 55 20.18 4.80 -12.85
C GLU A 55 19.23 5.74 -12.11
N ALA A 56 18.71 5.32 -10.95
CA ALA A 56 17.92 6.20 -10.09
C ALA A 56 18.72 7.45 -9.66
N CYS A 57 19.99 7.29 -9.28
CA CYS A 57 20.87 8.43 -8.95
C CYS A 57 21.16 9.30 -10.17
N ARG A 58 21.38 8.71 -11.34
CA ARG A 58 21.62 9.44 -12.58
C ARG A 58 20.40 10.30 -12.95
N ILE A 59 19.20 9.72 -12.90
CA ILE A 59 17.94 10.41 -13.18
C ILE A 59 17.69 11.52 -12.16
N ALA A 60 17.84 11.21 -10.86
CA ALA A 60 17.72 12.19 -9.78
C ALA A 60 18.57 13.44 -10.05
N ARG A 61 19.84 13.24 -10.42
CA ARG A 61 20.75 14.35 -10.75
C ARG A 61 20.31 15.16 -11.95
N THR A 62 19.81 14.50 -13.00
CA THR A 62 19.30 15.23 -14.19
C THR A 62 18.06 16.07 -13.87
N GLU A 63 17.30 15.69 -12.84
CA GLU A 63 16.12 16.40 -12.36
C GLU A 63 16.42 17.37 -11.20
N GLY A 64 17.68 17.48 -10.78
CA GLY A 64 18.11 18.41 -9.73
C GLY A 64 18.01 17.88 -8.29
N TYR A 65 17.80 16.59 -8.10
CA TYR A 65 17.82 15.94 -6.80
C TYR A 65 19.20 15.36 -6.49
N PHE A 66 19.73 15.71 -5.32
CA PHE A 66 21.06 15.27 -4.88
C PHE A 66 21.04 14.00 -4.04
N TYR A 67 19.86 13.58 -3.56
CA TYR A 67 19.70 12.44 -2.68
C TYR A 67 18.67 11.45 -3.21
N VAL A 68 18.96 10.17 -3.06
CA VAL A 68 18.06 9.06 -3.42
C VAL A 68 17.85 8.15 -2.21
N TRP A 69 16.61 7.75 -1.98
CA TRP A 69 16.26 6.71 -1.02
C TRP A 69 15.91 5.40 -1.74
N VAL A 70 16.49 4.30 -1.28
CA VAL A 70 16.20 2.94 -1.75
C VAL A 70 16.11 2.03 -0.53
N ASP A 71 15.00 1.31 -0.34
CA ASP A 71 14.71 0.52 0.85
C ASP A 71 15.78 -0.54 1.15
N THR A 72 16.29 -1.20 0.10
CA THR A 72 17.31 -2.25 0.18
C THR A 72 18.66 -1.73 0.66
N CYS A 73 19.01 -0.48 0.31
CA CYS A 73 20.31 0.12 0.62
C CYS A 73 20.26 1.09 1.82
N CYS A 74 19.10 1.67 2.13
CA CYS A 74 18.96 2.73 3.14
C CYS A 74 18.40 2.23 4.49
N ILE A 75 17.91 0.99 4.55
CA ILE A 75 17.41 0.35 5.78
C ILE A 75 18.36 -0.76 6.20
N ASP A 76 18.72 -0.80 7.48
CA ASP A 76 19.49 -1.91 8.02
C ASP A 76 18.54 -3.04 8.38
N LYS A 77 18.33 -3.95 7.42
CA LYS A 77 17.48 -5.12 7.59
C LYS A 77 18.06 -6.12 8.62
N THR A 78 19.30 -5.94 9.10
CA THR A 78 19.89 -6.76 10.17
C THR A 78 19.57 -6.24 11.58
N SER A 79 19.15 -4.97 11.70
CA SER A 79 18.66 -4.37 12.94
C SER A 79 17.15 -4.48 13.00
N SER A 80 16.62 -5.35 13.87
CA SER A 80 15.16 -5.50 14.03
C SER A 80 14.47 -4.21 14.47
N ALA A 81 15.14 -3.42 15.33
CA ALA A 81 14.65 -2.13 15.76
C ALA A 81 14.52 -1.15 14.59
N GLU A 82 15.58 -1.03 13.77
CA GLU A 82 15.53 -0.13 12.61
C GLU A 82 14.55 -0.62 11.55
N LEU A 83 14.50 -1.92 11.27
CA LEU A 83 13.55 -2.49 10.32
C LEU A 83 12.10 -2.19 10.75
N CYS A 84 11.80 -2.32 12.04
CA CYS A 84 10.47 -2.02 12.58
C CYS A 84 10.14 -0.52 12.45
N GLU A 85 11.08 0.36 12.80
CA GLU A 85 10.92 1.81 12.62
C GLU A 85 10.70 2.18 11.15
N ALA A 86 11.50 1.59 10.25
CA ALA A 86 11.43 1.85 8.82
C ALA A 86 10.09 1.42 8.23
N ILE A 87 9.60 0.23 8.56
CA ILE A 87 8.29 -0.27 8.11
C ILE A 87 7.15 0.64 8.58
N ASN A 88 7.17 1.06 9.85
CA ASN A 88 6.20 2.00 10.39
C ASN A 88 6.30 3.41 9.78
N SER A 89 7.41 3.72 9.10
CA SER A 89 7.68 5.01 8.45
C SER A 89 7.66 4.92 6.91
N MET A 90 7.30 3.77 6.31
CA MET A 90 7.39 3.61 4.85
C MET A 90 6.49 4.62 4.13
N PHE A 91 5.24 4.75 4.58
CA PHE A 91 4.29 5.66 3.95
C PHE A 91 4.74 7.11 3.99
N SER A 92 5.21 7.60 5.15
CA SER A 92 5.74 8.97 5.26
C SER A 92 6.98 9.16 4.38
N ARG A 93 7.88 8.17 4.30
CA ARG A 93 9.04 8.25 3.39
C ARG A 93 8.66 8.37 1.92
N TYR A 94 7.58 7.70 1.47
CA TYR A 94 7.07 7.91 0.12
C TYR A 94 6.36 9.25 -0.02
N ARG A 95 5.50 9.62 0.93
CA ARG A 95 4.75 10.88 0.92
C ARG A 95 5.66 12.11 0.89
N ASP A 96 6.72 12.08 1.68
CA ASP A 96 7.62 13.21 1.90
C ASP A 96 8.75 13.26 0.86
N SER A 97 8.83 12.26 -0.04
CA SER A 97 9.74 12.29 -1.19
C SER A 97 9.33 13.34 -2.22
N ALA A 98 10.31 13.95 -2.88
CA ALA A 98 10.04 14.95 -3.92
C ALA A 98 9.48 14.31 -5.20
N VAL A 99 9.98 13.10 -5.52
CA VAL A 99 9.54 12.28 -6.65
C VAL A 99 9.79 10.81 -6.35
N CYS A 100 8.85 9.96 -6.72
CA CYS A 100 9.01 8.52 -6.73
C CYS A 100 9.30 8.02 -8.16
N TYR A 101 10.42 7.33 -8.33
CA TYR A 101 10.73 6.60 -9.55
C TYR A 101 10.24 5.17 -9.41
N VAL A 102 9.30 4.77 -10.24
CA VAL A 102 8.82 3.38 -10.31
C VAL A 102 9.50 2.69 -11.47
N TYR A 103 10.36 1.72 -11.18
CA TYR A 103 11.07 0.92 -12.18
C TYR A 103 10.34 -0.40 -12.42
N LEU A 104 9.88 -0.58 -13.66
CA LEU A 104 9.15 -1.77 -14.12
C LEU A 104 10.10 -2.69 -14.91
N SER A 105 10.89 -3.49 -14.19
CA SER A 105 11.92 -4.38 -14.76
C SER A 105 11.40 -5.37 -15.80
N ASP A 106 10.11 -5.71 -15.76
CA ASP A 106 9.44 -6.68 -16.61
C ASP A 106 8.60 -6.05 -17.74
N LEU A 107 8.67 -4.72 -17.90
CA LEU A 107 8.04 -4.00 -19.01
C LEU A 107 9.07 -3.69 -20.09
N GLN A 108 8.98 -4.36 -21.24
CA GLN A 108 9.87 -4.09 -22.37
C GLN A 108 9.42 -2.82 -23.12
N PRO A 109 10.35 -2.03 -23.69
CA PRO A 109 10.03 -0.77 -24.38
C PRO A 109 9.08 -0.92 -25.57
N GLU A 110 9.11 -2.08 -26.24
CA GLU A 110 8.30 -2.36 -27.44
C GLU A 110 6.87 -2.80 -27.11
N ASN A 111 6.57 -3.04 -25.83
CA ASN A 111 5.28 -3.52 -25.40
C ASN A 111 4.21 -2.43 -25.57
N ASP A 112 3.01 -2.83 -25.98
CA ASP A 112 1.86 -1.96 -25.91
C ASP A 112 1.49 -1.71 -24.44
N LEU A 113 1.63 -0.45 -24.01
CA LEU A 113 1.38 -0.03 -22.64
C LEU A 113 -0.03 -0.39 -22.17
N SER A 114 -1.02 -0.36 -23.06
CA SER A 114 -2.43 -0.59 -22.71
C SER A 114 -2.68 -2.02 -22.20
N THR A 115 -1.88 -2.98 -22.67
CA THR A 115 -1.99 -4.40 -22.32
C THR A 115 -0.92 -4.85 -21.34
N ALA A 116 0.32 -4.36 -21.48
CA ALA A 116 1.45 -4.86 -20.71
C ALA A 116 1.55 -4.24 -19.31
N LEU A 117 1.15 -2.99 -19.11
CA LEU A 117 1.34 -2.29 -17.83
C LEU A 117 0.70 -3.04 -16.65
N GLY A 118 -0.53 -3.53 -16.83
CA GLY A 118 -1.25 -4.27 -15.79
C GLY A 118 -0.66 -5.65 -15.47
N THR A 119 0.23 -6.17 -16.32
CA THR A 119 0.89 -7.47 -16.14
C THR A 119 2.20 -7.38 -15.36
N CYS A 120 2.73 -6.17 -15.17
CA CYS A 120 3.96 -5.97 -14.40
C CYS A 120 3.78 -6.44 -12.95
N ARG A 121 4.75 -7.20 -12.44
CA ARG A 121 4.77 -7.70 -11.06
C ARG A 121 4.65 -6.59 -10.03
N TRP A 122 5.07 -5.37 -10.37
CA TRP A 122 4.91 -4.23 -9.48
C TRP A 122 3.45 -4.03 -9.04
N PHE A 123 2.46 -4.29 -9.90
CA PHE A 123 1.04 -4.13 -9.52
C PHE A 123 0.47 -5.24 -8.64
N THR A 124 1.17 -6.37 -8.51
CA THR A 124 0.73 -7.51 -7.72
C THR A 124 1.34 -7.54 -6.31
N ARG A 125 2.30 -6.66 -5.99
CA ARG A 125 2.93 -6.61 -4.67
C ARG A 125 2.03 -5.96 -3.62
N GLY A 126 2.08 -6.44 -2.39
CA GLY A 126 1.34 -5.87 -1.26
C GLY A 126 1.72 -4.42 -0.93
N TRP A 127 2.97 -4.01 -1.20
CA TRP A 127 3.48 -2.66 -0.88
C TRP A 127 3.01 -1.58 -1.86
N THR A 128 2.64 -1.97 -3.07
CA THR A 128 2.25 -1.07 -4.17
C THR A 128 1.21 -0.01 -3.80
N PRO A 129 0.15 -0.28 -3.00
CA PRO A 129 -0.79 0.77 -2.62
C PRO A 129 -0.12 1.93 -1.87
N GLN A 130 0.79 1.65 -0.93
CA GLN A 130 1.51 2.70 -0.21
C GLN A 130 2.45 3.45 -1.15
N GLU A 131 3.18 2.72 -2.00
CA GLU A 131 4.13 3.29 -2.96
C GLU A 131 3.46 4.10 -4.08
N LEU A 132 2.17 3.84 -4.36
CA LEU A 132 1.39 4.53 -5.39
C LEU A 132 0.58 5.72 -4.84
N ILE A 133 -0.01 5.56 -3.67
CA ILE A 133 -0.91 6.56 -3.07
C ILE A 133 -0.11 7.67 -2.38
N ALA A 134 0.90 7.30 -1.58
CA ALA A 134 1.61 8.24 -0.73
C ALA A 134 2.35 9.36 -1.49
N PRO A 135 3.20 9.07 -2.50
CA PRO A 135 3.99 10.11 -3.14
C PRO A 135 3.14 11.00 -4.05
N ALA A 136 3.32 12.31 -3.96
CA ALA A 136 2.60 13.28 -4.79
C ALA A 136 2.99 13.18 -6.27
N ASN A 137 4.28 12.97 -6.55
CA ASN A 137 4.83 12.85 -7.89
C ASN A 137 5.42 11.45 -8.11
N ILE A 138 5.02 10.78 -9.20
CA ILE A 138 5.59 9.50 -9.63
C ILE A 138 5.91 9.57 -11.11
N CYS A 139 7.09 9.07 -11.47
CA CYS A 139 7.52 8.81 -12.84
C CYS A 139 7.75 7.31 -13.02
N PHE A 140 7.11 6.71 -14.03
CA PHE A 140 7.25 5.29 -14.36
C PHE A 140 8.31 5.10 -15.44
N TYR A 141 9.16 4.09 -15.26
CA TYR A 141 10.24 3.72 -16.19
C TYR A 141 10.13 2.25 -16.58
N ASP A 142 10.44 1.95 -17.84
CA ASP A 142 10.49 0.59 -18.38
C ASP A 142 11.81 -0.12 -18.02
N SER A 143 12.01 -1.35 -18.50
CA SER A 143 13.23 -2.14 -18.24
C SER A 143 14.52 -1.53 -18.81
N SER A 144 14.41 -0.55 -19.69
CA SER A 144 15.53 0.19 -20.30
C SER A 144 15.71 1.58 -19.67
N TRP A 145 15.02 1.87 -18.57
CA TRP A 145 15.01 3.18 -17.91
C TRP A 145 14.48 4.32 -18.80
N SER A 146 13.63 4.00 -19.77
CA SER A 146 12.92 5.01 -20.56
C SER A 146 11.66 5.44 -19.83
N ALA A 147 11.40 6.75 -19.81
CA ALA A 147 10.22 7.30 -19.15
C ALA A 147 8.94 6.90 -19.91
N ILE A 148 8.02 6.24 -19.20
CA ILE A 148 6.71 5.81 -19.72
C ILE A 148 5.67 6.91 -19.54
N GLY A 149 5.70 7.58 -18.38
CA GLY A 149 4.74 8.62 -18.03
C GLY A 149 4.67 8.87 -16.53
N THR A 150 3.87 9.85 -16.14
CA THR A 150 3.67 10.20 -14.73
C THR A 150 2.39 9.59 -14.15
N LYS A 151 2.25 9.55 -12.82
CA LYS A 151 0.98 9.20 -12.13
C LYS A 151 -0.22 9.95 -12.73
N ARG A 152 -0.05 11.24 -13.03
CA ARG A 152 -1.10 12.09 -13.61
C ARG A 152 -1.49 11.64 -15.02
N ASN A 153 -0.51 11.30 -15.87
CA ASN A 153 -0.77 10.87 -17.25
C ASN A 153 -1.39 9.47 -17.31
N LEU A 154 -0.98 8.58 -16.41
CA LEU A 154 -1.39 7.18 -16.41
C LEU A 154 -2.62 6.88 -15.55
N ILE A 155 -3.27 7.91 -14.99
CA ILE A 155 -4.30 7.73 -13.95
C ILE A 155 -5.45 6.81 -14.35
N ALA A 156 -5.87 6.82 -15.62
CA ALA A 156 -6.93 5.94 -16.10
C ALA A 156 -6.49 4.47 -16.10
N HIS A 157 -5.27 4.18 -16.56
CA HIS A 157 -4.70 2.83 -16.51
C HIS A 157 -4.48 2.39 -15.06
N LEU A 158 -3.92 3.26 -14.21
CA LEU A 158 -3.69 2.97 -12.80
C LEU A 158 -4.99 2.66 -12.06
N CYS A 159 -6.05 3.44 -12.30
CA CYS A 159 -7.37 3.18 -11.74
C CYS A 159 -7.91 1.79 -12.14
N TYR A 160 -7.83 1.46 -13.43
CA TYR A 160 -8.27 0.17 -13.95
C TYR A 160 -7.50 -1.01 -13.35
N ILE A 161 -6.18 -0.93 -13.32
CA ILE A 161 -5.31 -2.01 -12.84
C ILE A 161 -5.48 -2.21 -11.32
N THR A 162 -5.45 -1.11 -10.57
CA THR A 162 -5.33 -1.17 -9.11
C THR A 162 -6.65 -1.25 -8.38
N GLY A 163 -7.75 -0.79 -9.00
CA GLY A 163 -9.04 -0.59 -8.35
C GLY A 163 -9.10 0.64 -7.44
N ILE A 164 -8.05 1.48 -7.42
CA ILE A 164 -8.02 2.72 -6.65
C ILE A 164 -8.64 3.83 -7.50
N SER A 165 -9.59 4.60 -6.95
CA SER A 165 -10.29 5.62 -7.72
C SER A 165 -9.37 6.75 -8.18
N LYS A 166 -9.77 7.47 -9.22
CA LYS A 166 -8.97 8.58 -9.76
C LYS A 166 -8.85 9.71 -8.73
N GLU A 167 -9.85 9.91 -7.89
CA GLU A 167 -9.87 10.93 -6.82
C GLU A 167 -8.74 10.65 -5.83
N VAL A 168 -8.62 9.41 -5.37
CA VAL A 168 -7.54 8.98 -4.46
C VAL A 168 -6.18 9.11 -5.12
N LEU A 169 -6.05 8.72 -6.39
CA LEU A 169 -4.78 8.81 -7.12
C LEU A 169 -4.36 10.26 -7.46
N ARG A 170 -5.31 11.21 -7.49
CA ARG A 170 -5.04 12.65 -7.66
C ARG A 170 -4.71 13.33 -6.35
N SER A 171 -5.34 12.91 -5.25
CA SER A 171 -5.12 13.55 -3.95
C SER A 171 -3.66 13.37 -3.52
N SER A 172 -3.14 14.42 -2.90
CA SER A 172 -1.85 14.42 -2.22
C SER A 172 -2.04 14.53 -0.70
N ASP A 173 -3.30 14.60 -0.24
CA ASP A 173 -3.66 14.78 1.16
C ASP A 173 -3.96 13.43 1.80
N SER A 174 -3.26 13.13 2.89
CA SER A 174 -3.49 11.93 3.68
C SER A 174 -4.84 11.96 4.42
N ASP A 175 -5.40 13.13 4.70
CA ASP A 175 -6.68 13.22 5.41
C ASP A 175 -7.84 12.73 4.54
N ASP A 176 -7.83 13.05 3.24
CA ASP A 176 -8.77 12.51 2.26
C ASP A 176 -8.74 10.97 2.23
N LEU A 177 -7.55 10.39 2.31
CA LEU A 177 -7.35 8.94 2.30
C LEU A 177 -8.01 8.29 3.52
N TYR A 178 -7.95 8.91 4.70
CA TYR A 178 -8.46 8.32 5.94
C TYR A 178 -9.98 8.47 6.10
N CYS A 179 -10.62 9.33 5.33
CA CYS A 179 -12.08 9.40 5.20
C CYS A 179 -12.67 8.25 4.37
N ILE A 180 -11.86 7.52 3.61
CA ILE A 180 -12.32 6.41 2.77
C ILE A 180 -12.68 5.21 3.66
N PRO A 181 -13.81 4.53 3.38
CA PRO A 181 -14.22 3.34 4.12
C PRO A 181 -13.10 2.29 4.21
N VAL A 182 -12.95 1.71 5.39
CA VAL A 182 -11.94 0.68 5.70
C VAL A 182 -12.04 -0.49 4.73
N ALA A 183 -13.24 -0.98 4.41
CA ALA A 183 -13.42 -2.05 3.41
C ALA A 183 -12.81 -1.69 2.05
N THR A 184 -13.04 -0.46 1.58
CA THR A 184 -12.51 0.02 0.31
C THR A 184 -10.98 0.04 0.33
N ARG A 185 -10.38 0.58 1.40
CA ARG A 185 -8.92 0.57 1.57
C ARG A 185 -8.34 -0.85 1.65
N LEU A 186 -9.00 -1.77 2.36
CA LEU A 186 -8.59 -3.18 2.44
C LEU A 186 -8.71 -3.89 1.08
N SER A 187 -9.70 -3.54 0.27
CA SER A 187 -9.89 -4.08 -1.07
C SER A 187 -8.70 -3.79 -2.00
N TRP A 188 -7.96 -2.71 -1.74
CA TRP A 188 -6.73 -2.40 -2.47
C TRP A 188 -5.58 -3.37 -2.15
N ALA A 189 -5.71 -4.30 -1.19
CA ALA A 189 -4.75 -5.40 -1.04
C ALA A 189 -5.33 -6.75 -1.49
N SER A 190 -6.61 -6.82 -1.88
CA SER A 190 -7.32 -8.09 -2.13
C SER A 190 -6.70 -8.99 -3.19
N ARG A 191 -6.11 -8.41 -4.25
CA ARG A 191 -5.47 -9.14 -5.36
C ARG A 191 -3.95 -9.13 -5.31
N ARG A 192 -3.36 -8.74 -4.17
CA ARG A 192 -1.92 -8.53 -4.02
C ARG A 192 -1.31 -9.60 -3.11
N THR A 193 -0.03 -9.86 -3.33
CA THR A 193 0.74 -10.90 -2.64
C THR A 193 1.96 -10.32 -1.96
N THR A 194 2.38 -10.97 -0.89
CA THR A 194 3.60 -10.64 -0.14
C THR A 194 4.46 -11.89 0.02
N THR A 195 5.78 -11.70 0.12
CA THR A 195 6.72 -12.82 0.27
C THR A 195 6.61 -13.47 1.64
N ARG A 196 6.57 -12.66 2.71
CA ARG A 196 6.27 -13.14 4.07
C ARG A 196 4.78 -12.93 4.35
N ARG A 197 4.20 -13.81 5.15
CA ARG A 197 2.76 -13.75 5.47
C ARG A 197 2.43 -12.51 6.29
N GLU A 198 3.32 -12.11 7.19
CA GLU A 198 3.16 -10.95 8.07
C GLU A 198 3.26 -9.62 7.33
N ASP A 199 3.94 -9.61 6.16
CA ASP A 199 4.09 -8.40 5.35
C ASP A 199 2.76 -7.92 4.80
N ILE A 200 1.71 -8.77 4.73
CA ILE A 200 0.37 -8.35 4.27
C ILE A 200 -0.26 -7.29 5.20
N ALA A 201 0.08 -7.33 6.48
CA ALA A 201 -0.34 -6.33 7.45
C ALA A 201 0.57 -5.11 7.40
N SER A 202 1.88 -5.35 7.38
CA SER A 202 2.91 -4.31 7.37
C SER A 202 2.83 -3.39 6.15
N CYS A 203 2.45 -3.95 4.99
CA CYS A 203 2.31 -3.21 3.74
C CYS A 203 1.05 -2.34 3.67
N LEU A 204 0.25 -2.28 4.74
CA LEU A 204 -0.98 -1.48 4.84
C LEU A 204 -0.93 -0.42 5.95
N LEU A 205 0.10 -0.39 6.79
CA LEU A 205 0.14 0.45 7.99
C LEU A 205 -0.15 1.93 7.71
N GLY A 206 0.49 2.51 6.69
CA GLY A 206 0.28 3.90 6.34
C GLY A 206 -1.06 4.21 5.68
N ILE A 207 -1.66 3.23 4.98
CA ILE A 207 -3.01 3.35 4.41
C ILE A 207 -4.05 3.52 5.53
N PHE A 208 -3.79 2.95 6.70
CA PHE A 208 -4.68 3.01 7.86
C PHE A 208 -4.21 3.95 8.98
N ASN A 209 -3.06 4.62 8.81
CA ASN A 209 -2.46 5.46 9.84
C ASN A 209 -2.28 4.72 11.18
N VAL A 210 -1.81 3.48 11.13
CA VAL A 210 -1.59 2.63 12.31
C VAL A 210 -0.10 2.30 12.46
N ASN A 211 0.27 1.99 13.70
CA ASN A 211 1.61 1.55 14.04
C ASN A 211 1.50 0.23 14.79
N ILE A 212 2.22 -0.77 14.32
CA ILE A 212 2.14 -2.13 14.88
C ILE A 212 3.58 -2.60 15.13
N PRO A 213 3.91 -3.02 16.37
CA PRO A 213 5.17 -3.70 16.63
C PRO A 213 5.26 -4.98 15.80
N LEU A 214 6.33 -5.14 15.03
CA LEU A 214 6.48 -6.29 14.15
C LEU A 214 7.11 -7.46 14.89
N LEU A 215 6.40 -8.58 14.94
CA LEU A 215 6.92 -9.85 15.41
C LEU A 215 6.84 -10.87 14.26
N TYR A 216 7.96 -11.09 13.57
CA TYR A 216 8.03 -12.13 12.53
C TYR A 216 7.86 -13.52 13.15
N GLY A 217 7.04 -14.37 12.52
CA GLY A 217 6.66 -15.71 13.03
C GLY A 217 5.21 -15.80 13.51
N GLU A 218 4.46 -14.70 13.44
CA GLU A 218 3.05 -14.63 13.85
C GLU A 218 2.07 -15.13 12.79
N GLY A 219 2.49 -15.22 11.52
CA GLY A 219 1.66 -15.68 10.42
C GLY A 219 0.37 -14.87 10.27
N GLU A 220 -0.79 -15.55 10.25
CA GLU A 220 -2.11 -14.93 10.06
C GLU A 220 -2.53 -13.99 11.21
N LYS A 221 -1.86 -14.06 12.37
CA LYS A 221 -2.14 -13.16 13.49
C LYS A 221 -1.81 -11.70 13.17
N ALA A 222 -0.83 -11.45 12.31
CA ALA A 222 -0.43 -10.09 11.93
C ALA A 222 -1.59 -9.32 11.27
N PHE A 223 -2.36 -9.96 10.38
CA PHE A 223 -3.50 -9.32 9.75
C PHE A 223 -4.68 -9.11 10.71
N ARG A 224 -4.83 -9.99 11.71
CA ARG A 224 -5.80 -9.77 12.80
C ARG A 224 -5.40 -8.56 13.65
N GLN A 225 -4.14 -8.46 14.06
CA GLN A 225 -3.63 -7.31 14.81
C GLN A 225 -3.87 -6.01 14.03
N LEU A 226 -3.66 -6.02 12.71
CA LEU A 226 -4.00 -4.86 11.87
C LEU A 226 -5.49 -4.48 12.00
N GLN A 227 -6.41 -5.43 11.87
CA GLN A 227 -7.83 -5.15 12.01
C GLN A 227 -8.20 -4.64 13.42
N GLU A 228 -7.58 -5.18 14.47
CA GLU A 228 -7.77 -4.74 15.86
C GLU A 228 -7.26 -3.30 16.08
N GLU A 229 -6.10 -2.95 15.52
CA GLU A 229 -5.55 -1.59 15.60
C GLU A 229 -6.35 -0.58 14.77
N ILE A 230 -6.89 -0.99 13.61
CA ILE A 230 -7.81 -0.16 12.83
C ILE A 230 -9.06 0.14 13.68
N LEU A 231 -9.73 -0.87 14.23
CA LEU A 231 -10.93 -0.65 15.05
C LEU A 231 -10.68 0.15 16.32
N ARG A 232 -9.45 0.14 16.86
CA ARG A 232 -9.10 0.99 17.99
C ARG A 232 -9.07 2.48 17.62
N LYS A 233 -8.74 2.79 16.35
CA LYS A 233 -8.59 4.17 15.85
C LYS A 233 -9.80 4.70 15.10
N THR A 234 -10.70 3.83 14.62
CA THR A 234 -11.90 4.24 13.87
C THR A 234 -13.15 3.49 14.32
N SER A 235 -14.31 4.13 14.19
CA SER A 235 -15.63 3.51 14.38
C SER A 235 -16.26 3.03 13.06
N ASP A 236 -15.46 2.94 11.99
CA ASP A 236 -15.91 2.49 10.68
C ASP A 236 -16.15 0.97 10.66
N LEU A 237 -17.43 0.58 10.73
CA LEU A 237 -17.88 -0.80 10.70
C LEU A 237 -17.74 -1.47 9.33
N SER A 238 -17.37 -0.73 8.27
CA SER A 238 -17.10 -1.34 6.96
C SER A 238 -15.98 -2.37 7.00
N ILE A 239 -15.11 -2.34 8.01
CA ILE A 239 -14.12 -3.41 8.26
C ILE A 239 -14.75 -4.82 8.37
N LEU A 240 -16.03 -4.92 8.71
CA LEU A 240 -16.76 -6.19 8.81
C LEU A 240 -17.38 -6.63 7.48
N ILE A 241 -17.25 -5.83 6.42
CA ILE A 241 -17.75 -6.16 5.08
C ILE A 241 -16.68 -6.97 4.35
N TRP A 242 -16.78 -8.29 4.48
CA TRP A 242 -15.95 -9.28 3.79
C TRP A 242 -16.72 -10.57 3.56
N SER A 243 -16.25 -11.37 2.60
CA SER A 243 -16.79 -12.71 2.33
C SER A 243 -15.66 -13.72 2.20
N PRO A 244 -15.82 -14.93 2.76
CA PRO A 244 -14.83 -15.98 2.58
C PRO A 244 -14.72 -16.38 1.10
N PRO A 245 -13.57 -16.91 0.65
CA PRO A 245 -13.42 -17.39 -0.72
C PRO A 245 -14.36 -18.57 -0.98
N PRO A 246 -14.89 -18.70 -2.21
CA PRO A 246 -15.85 -19.76 -2.56
C PRO A 246 -15.31 -21.18 -2.34
N GLU A 247 -14.00 -21.38 -2.36
CA GLU A 247 -13.34 -22.68 -2.17
C GLU A 247 -13.16 -23.08 -0.69
N SER A 248 -13.51 -22.21 0.26
CA SER A 248 -13.26 -22.44 1.70
C SER A 248 -14.35 -23.26 2.42
N SER A 249 -15.08 -24.09 1.66
CA SER A 249 -16.26 -24.87 2.05
C SER A 249 -16.03 -25.92 3.15
N THR A 250 -14.78 -26.16 3.55
CA THR A 250 -14.42 -27.17 4.55
C THR A 250 -14.61 -26.71 6.00
N GLN A 251 -14.83 -25.42 6.24
CA GLN A 251 -15.15 -24.88 7.58
C GLN A 251 -16.29 -23.85 7.47
N PRO A 252 -17.54 -24.20 7.80
CA PRO A 252 -18.68 -23.29 7.64
C PRO A 252 -18.73 -22.16 8.70
N LEU A 253 -18.06 -22.35 9.84
CA LEU A 253 -18.02 -21.37 10.92
C LEU A 253 -16.77 -20.49 10.78
N ARG A 254 -16.97 -19.18 10.89
CA ARG A 254 -15.93 -18.15 10.85
C ARG A 254 -16.08 -17.22 12.06
N GLY A 255 -14.96 -16.67 12.52
CA GLY A 255 -14.97 -15.57 13.48
C GLY A 255 -15.31 -14.25 12.78
N ILE A 256 -15.40 -13.17 13.56
CA ILE A 256 -15.71 -11.82 13.06
C ILE A 256 -14.63 -11.23 12.13
N TRP A 257 -13.40 -11.74 12.22
CA TRP A 257 -12.25 -11.23 11.49
C TRP A 257 -12.03 -11.94 10.16
N ALA A 258 -11.76 -11.15 9.12
CA ALA A 258 -11.21 -11.64 7.88
C ALA A 258 -9.83 -12.24 8.11
N ARG A 259 -9.47 -13.31 7.38
CA ARG A 259 -8.14 -13.94 7.48
C ARG A 259 -7.12 -13.31 6.54
N HIS A 260 -7.58 -12.65 5.48
CA HIS A 260 -6.73 -12.04 4.46
C HIS A 260 -7.48 -10.91 3.74
N PRO A 261 -6.79 -9.86 3.24
CA PRO A 261 -7.43 -8.81 2.44
C PRO A 261 -8.21 -9.30 1.22
N GLN A 262 -7.90 -10.50 0.70
CA GLN A 262 -8.61 -11.13 -0.42
C GLN A 262 -10.11 -11.33 -0.13
N GLU A 263 -10.49 -11.43 1.14
CA GLU A 263 -11.89 -11.55 1.56
C GLU A 263 -12.66 -10.21 1.45
N HIS A 264 -11.94 -9.09 1.34
CA HIS A 264 -12.51 -7.77 1.05
C HIS A 264 -12.55 -7.53 -0.47
N SER A 265 -13.38 -8.32 -1.17
CA SER A 265 -13.54 -8.18 -2.62
C SER A 265 -13.91 -6.74 -3.01
N PRO A 266 -13.36 -6.19 -4.11
CA PRO A 266 -13.76 -4.88 -4.62
C PRO A 266 -15.26 -4.77 -4.89
N CYS A 267 -15.94 -5.88 -5.20
CA CYS A 267 -17.39 -5.90 -5.38
C CYS A 267 -18.18 -5.76 -4.07
N LEU A 268 -17.52 -5.96 -2.93
CA LEU A 268 -18.08 -5.78 -1.58
C LEU A 268 -17.72 -4.42 -0.99
N ALA A 269 -16.79 -3.68 -1.61
CA ALA A 269 -16.44 -2.35 -1.14
C ALA A 269 -17.65 -1.41 -1.27
N PRO A 270 -18.01 -0.65 -0.23
CA PRO A 270 -19.12 0.29 -0.32
C PRO A 270 -18.88 1.29 -1.44
N VAL A 271 -19.86 1.43 -2.33
CA VAL A 271 -19.82 2.40 -3.42
C VAL A 271 -20.00 3.78 -2.80
N ILE A 272 -18.97 4.61 -2.89
CA ILE A 272 -19.06 6.02 -2.55
C ILE A 272 -19.87 6.69 -3.67
N PRO A 273 -21.06 7.26 -3.42
CA PRO A 273 -21.88 7.86 -4.48
C PRO A 273 -21.13 9.03 -5.14
N GLU A 274 -21.11 9.09 -6.47
CA GLU A 274 -20.59 10.22 -7.23
C GLU A 274 -21.56 11.42 -7.10
N GLY A 275 -21.46 12.17 -6.01
CA GLY A 275 -22.23 13.39 -5.76
C GLY A 275 -21.41 14.40 -5.00
N THR A 276 -21.46 15.67 -5.41
CA THR A 276 -20.73 16.79 -4.79
C THR A 276 -20.94 16.84 -3.27
N TYR A 277 -19.88 16.55 -2.52
CA TYR A 277 -19.83 16.77 -1.08
C TYR A 277 -19.87 18.29 -0.82
N SER A 278 -21.03 18.83 -0.44
CA SER A 278 -21.04 20.10 0.28
C SER A 278 -20.44 19.85 1.67
N SER A 279 -19.73 20.83 2.21
CA SER A 279 -18.95 20.77 3.46
C SER A 279 -19.78 20.57 4.74
N GLU A 280 -21.01 20.07 4.66
CA GLU A 280 -21.94 19.92 5.78
C GLU A 280 -22.33 18.46 6.10
N TRP A 281 -21.90 17.48 5.30
CA TRP A 281 -22.32 16.08 5.51
C TRP A 281 -21.40 15.31 6.46
N ARG A 282 -21.76 15.26 7.75
CA ARG A 282 -21.22 14.30 8.73
C ARG A 282 -21.88 12.93 8.56
N CYS A 283 -21.07 11.92 8.24
CA CYS A 283 -21.25 10.46 8.35
C CYS A 283 -22.58 9.88 8.90
N MET A 284 -23.73 10.04 8.24
CA MET A 284 -24.93 9.31 8.68
C MET A 284 -25.80 8.61 7.63
N GLU A 285 -25.52 8.66 6.33
CA GLU A 285 -26.33 7.91 5.37
C GLU A 285 -25.46 7.24 4.29
N LEU A 286 -24.93 6.05 4.61
CA LEU A 286 -24.37 5.11 3.63
C LEU A 286 -25.08 3.74 3.64
N TYR A 287 -26.26 3.67 4.24
CA TYR A 287 -27.07 2.45 4.26
C TYR A 287 -28.49 2.74 3.77
N GLU A 288 -28.69 2.73 2.45
CA GLU A 288 -29.86 2.15 1.77
C GLU A 288 -29.47 1.94 0.30
N PRO A 289 -29.58 0.70 -0.22
CA PRO A 289 -30.89 0.11 -0.41
C PRO A 289 -30.93 -1.40 -0.09
N HIS A 290 -30.89 -1.79 1.19
CA HIS A 290 -31.17 -3.18 1.63
C HIS A 290 -31.63 -3.26 3.10
N PHE A 291 -32.13 -2.16 3.69
CA PHE A 291 -32.56 -2.17 5.10
C PHE A 291 -33.74 -3.15 5.34
N ASP A 292 -34.61 -3.29 4.35
CA ASP A 292 -35.72 -4.26 4.39
C ASP A 292 -35.24 -5.72 4.38
N ASP A 293 -34.14 -6.04 3.69
CA ASP A 293 -33.57 -7.41 3.67
C ASP A 293 -32.97 -7.79 5.04
N TRP A 294 -32.43 -6.82 5.78
CA TRP A 294 -31.93 -7.05 7.13
C TRP A 294 -33.04 -7.29 8.15
N LEU A 295 -34.18 -6.60 8.02
CA LEU A 295 -35.36 -6.85 8.85
C LEU A 295 -35.98 -8.22 8.56
N GLU A 296 -35.97 -8.66 7.30
CA GLU A 296 -36.45 -9.99 6.94
C GLU A 296 -35.55 -11.09 7.50
N ILE A 297 -34.22 -10.93 7.45
CA ILE A 297 -33.25 -11.86 8.05
C ILE A 297 -33.38 -11.87 9.58
N ALA A 298 -33.56 -10.70 10.22
CA ALA A 298 -33.78 -10.61 11.67
C ALA A 298 -35.11 -11.27 12.10
N SER A 299 -36.16 -11.18 11.29
CA SER A 299 -37.44 -11.85 11.55
C SER A 299 -37.34 -13.37 11.46
N ARG A 300 -36.50 -13.89 10.55
CA ARG A 300 -36.27 -15.33 10.36
C ARG A 300 -35.38 -15.94 11.44
N LEU A 301 -34.52 -15.15 12.08
CA LEU A 301 -33.68 -15.56 13.21
C LEU A 301 -34.37 -15.42 14.58
N GLY A 302 -35.57 -14.83 14.62
CA GLY A 302 -36.27 -14.44 15.85
C GLY A 302 -37.40 -15.34 16.34
N SER A 303 -37.60 -16.56 15.80
CA SER A 303 -38.61 -17.50 16.35
C SER A 303 -38.04 -18.32 17.50
N GLY A 304 -37.70 -17.67 18.61
CA GLY A 304 -37.13 -18.35 19.77
C GLY A 304 -36.71 -17.46 20.93
N ALA A 305 -37.41 -16.36 21.21
CA ALA A 305 -37.17 -15.59 22.43
C ALA A 305 -38.49 -15.11 23.04
N SER A 306 -38.86 -15.73 24.14
CA SER A 306 -39.94 -15.36 25.03
C SER A 306 -39.82 -13.88 25.43
N ARG A 307 -40.92 -13.15 25.32
CA ARG A 307 -41.06 -11.77 25.80
C ARG A 307 -40.64 -11.67 27.28
N LEU A 308 -39.53 -11.02 27.57
CA LEU A 308 -39.28 -10.40 28.86
C LEU A 308 -39.86 -8.99 28.82
N SER A 309 -41.04 -8.82 29.41
CA SER A 309 -41.58 -7.50 29.74
C SER A 309 -40.84 -6.96 30.96
N VAL A 310 -40.20 -5.80 30.81
CA VAL A 310 -39.76 -5.00 31.96
C VAL A 310 -40.84 -3.94 32.21
N ARG A 311 -41.45 -4.00 33.38
CA ARG A 311 -42.06 -2.85 34.07
C ARG A 311 -41.01 -2.21 34.95
#